data_AF-A0A519KPS0-F1
#
_entry.id   AF-A0A519KPS0-F1
#
_cell.length_a   1.000
_cell.length_b   1.000
_cell.length_c   1.000
_cell.angle_alpha   90.00
_cell.angle_beta   90.00
_cell.angle_gamma   90.00
#
_symmetry.space_group_name_H-M   'P 1'
#
loop_
_entity.id
_entity.type
_entity.pdbx_description
1 polymer ?
#
loop_
_entity_poly.entity_id
_entity_poly.type
_entity_poly.pdbx_seq_one_letter_code
_entity_poly.pdbx_strand_id
1 'polypeptide(L)'
;MKIFLFSCFFFVFQNFFSQQITGKISSDSASLSRVLVVNIQSDEKVYSNSNGEFVLDANPGDELRFIKEGYERKVLLVRNNDQLVVNLVKLVTEIEEVVVQKKLSGNLATDAGLFNENKKKVALNNDLKVYFKLPSSASLM
;
A
#
# COMPACT_ATOMS: atom_id res chain seq x y z
N MET A 1 -44.98 -55.45 -7.60
CA MET A 1 -44.27 -54.57 -6.64
C MET A 1 -42.97 -54.02 -7.24
N LYS A 2 -43.04 -53.22 -8.31
CA LYS A 2 -41.83 -52.69 -9.00
C LYS A 2 -41.82 -51.15 -9.19
N ILE A 3 -42.92 -50.48 -8.89
CA ILE A 3 -43.09 -49.03 -9.16
C ILE A 3 -42.71 -48.13 -7.97
N PHE A 4 -42.64 -48.66 -6.74
CA PHE A 4 -42.21 -47.89 -5.58
C PHE A 4 -40.70 -47.58 -5.55
N LEU A 5 -39.88 -48.26 -6.35
CA LEU A 5 -38.44 -48.00 -6.38
C LEU A 5 -38.05 -46.80 -7.26
N PHE A 6 -38.94 -46.34 -8.16
CA PHE A 6 -38.63 -45.23 -9.07
C PHE A 6 -38.93 -43.85 -8.45
N SER A 7 -39.76 -43.79 -7.41
CA SER A 7 -40.12 -42.52 -6.75
C SER A 7 -39.00 -41.94 -5.86
N CYS A 8 -37.98 -42.73 -5.52
CA CYS A 8 -36.90 -42.30 -4.64
C CYS A 8 -35.78 -41.53 -5.38
N PHE A 9 -35.75 -41.54 -6.71
CA PHE A 9 -34.69 -40.90 -7.49
C PHE A 9 -34.91 -39.40 -7.76
N PHE A 10 -36.07 -38.84 -7.40
CA PHE A 10 -36.43 -37.45 -7.75
C PHE A 10 -36.07 -36.40 -6.68
N PHE A 11 -35.45 -36.78 -5.56
CA PHE A 11 -35.20 -35.86 -4.43
C PHE A 11 -33.79 -35.27 -4.34
N VAL A 12 -32.90 -35.51 -5.30
CA VAL A 12 -31.47 -35.18 -5.14
C VAL A 12 -31.05 -33.82 -5.72
N PHE A 13 -31.96 -33.01 -6.25
CA PHE A 13 -31.64 -31.66 -6.73
C PHE A 13 -32.07 -30.59 -5.73
N GLN A 14 -31.46 -30.60 -4.54
CA GLN A 14 -31.47 -29.41 -3.66
C GLN A 14 -30.52 -28.39 -4.29
N ASN A 15 -31.07 -27.44 -5.05
CA ASN A 15 -30.32 -26.28 -5.52
C ASN A 15 -30.00 -25.44 -4.28
N PHE A 16 -28.73 -25.42 -3.86
CA PHE A 16 -28.25 -24.48 -2.86
C PHE A 16 -28.28 -23.09 -3.50
N PHE A 17 -29.30 -22.29 -3.17
CA PHE A 17 -29.30 -20.87 -3.50
C PHE A 17 -28.27 -20.18 -2.61
N SER A 18 -27.19 -19.69 -3.20
CA SER A 18 -26.31 -18.75 -2.54
C SER A 18 -26.98 -17.37 -2.52
N GLN A 19 -26.81 -16.62 -1.42
CA GLN A 19 -27.40 -15.29 -1.27
C GLN A 19 -26.55 -14.27 -2.02
N GLN A 20 -27.20 -13.37 -2.74
CA GLN A 20 -26.49 -12.34 -3.49
C GLN A 20 -26.15 -11.16 -2.58
N ILE A 21 -24.86 -10.89 -2.41
CA ILE A 21 -24.34 -9.73 -1.69
C ILE A 21 -24.01 -8.64 -2.69
N THR A 22 -24.50 -7.43 -2.40
CA THR A 22 -24.18 -6.24 -3.17
C THR A 22 -23.38 -5.27 -2.31
N GLY A 23 -22.53 -4.47 -2.93
CA GLY A 23 -21.78 -3.48 -2.19
C GLY A 23 -21.11 -2.44 -3.08
N LYS A 24 -20.59 -1.40 -2.44
CA LYS A 24 -19.88 -0.30 -3.07
C LYS A 24 -18.51 -0.10 -2.44
N ILE A 25 -17.50 0.05 -3.29
CA ILE A 25 -16.09 0.17 -2.93
C ILE A 25 -15.60 1.57 -3.30
N SER A 26 -14.99 2.25 -2.33
CA SER A 26 -14.44 3.59 -2.49
C SER A 26 -13.06 3.73 -1.82
N SER A 27 -12.36 4.82 -2.13
CA SER A 27 -11.15 5.27 -1.45
C SER A 27 -11.15 6.78 -1.41
N ASP A 28 -10.97 7.38 -0.23
CA ASP A 28 -10.89 8.82 -0.02
C ASP A 28 -12.00 9.61 -0.74
N SER A 29 -13.22 9.08 -0.74
CA SER A 29 -14.44 9.63 -1.39
C SER A 29 -14.60 9.35 -2.90
N ALA A 30 -13.61 8.74 -3.56
CA ALA A 30 -13.72 8.32 -4.96
C ALA A 30 -14.17 6.86 -5.07
N SER A 31 -15.12 6.57 -5.96
CA SER A 31 -15.49 5.18 -6.30
C SER A 31 -14.33 4.44 -6.96
N LEU A 32 -14.12 3.19 -6.59
CA LEU A 32 -13.04 2.36 -7.13
C LEU A 32 -13.56 1.26 -8.04
N SER A 33 -13.25 1.39 -9.33
CA SER A 33 -13.50 0.36 -10.33
C SER A 33 -12.41 -0.70 -10.39
N ARG A 34 -12.74 -1.87 -10.97
CA ARG A 34 -11.82 -3.01 -11.18
C ARG A 34 -11.14 -3.50 -9.89
N VAL A 35 -11.83 -3.43 -8.76
CA VAL A 35 -11.41 -4.08 -7.52
C VAL A 35 -11.81 -5.55 -7.61
N LEU A 36 -10.87 -6.47 -7.37
CA LEU A 36 -11.15 -7.89 -7.29
C LEU A 36 -11.77 -8.19 -5.91
N VAL A 37 -12.98 -8.73 -5.92
CA VAL A 37 -13.68 -9.23 -4.74
C VAL A 37 -13.70 -10.75 -4.81
N VAL A 38 -13.22 -11.40 -3.76
CA VAL A 38 -13.10 -12.86 -3.68
C VAL A 38 -13.83 -13.35 -2.45
N ASN A 39 -14.77 -14.28 -2.61
CA ASN A 39 -15.25 -15.09 -1.50
C ASN A 39 -14.26 -16.26 -1.29
N ILE A 40 -13.65 -16.32 -0.12
CA ILE A 40 -12.62 -17.33 0.17
C ILE A 40 -13.21 -18.72 0.40
N GLN A 41 -14.48 -18.80 0.81
CA GLN A 41 -15.15 -20.05 1.09
C GLN A 41 -15.61 -20.74 -0.20
N SER A 42 -16.18 -19.98 -1.15
CA SER A 42 -16.65 -20.50 -2.45
C SER A 42 -15.63 -20.38 -3.59
N ASP A 43 -14.53 -19.66 -3.38
CA ASP A 43 -13.55 -19.22 -4.41
C ASP A 43 -14.16 -18.42 -5.57
N GLU A 44 -15.35 -17.86 -5.37
CA GLU A 44 -16.02 -17.00 -6.34
C GLU A 44 -15.35 -15.63 -6.43
N LYS A 45 -15.20 -15.12 -7.65
CA LYS A 45 -14.42 -13.93 -7.97
C LYS A 45 -15.20 -13.00 -8.88
N VAL A 46 -15.34 -11.74 -8.47
CA VAL A 46 -15.98 -10.70 -9.29
C VAL A 46 -15.16 -9.42 -9.26
N TYR A 47 -15.30 -8.60 -10.29
CA TYR A 47 -14.70 -7.27 -10.35
C TYR A 47 -15.75 -6.18 -10.13
N SER A 48 -15.36 -5.11 -9.43
CA SER A 48 -16.22 -3.92 -9.30
C SER A 48 -16.35 -3.17 -10.62
N ASN A 49 -17.55 -2.61 -10.85
CA ASN A 49 -17.90 -1.82 -12.03
C ASN A 49 -17.29 -0.40 -12.00
N SER A 50 -17.60 0.43 -13.01
CA SER A 50 -17.12 1.83 -13.07
C SER A 50 -17.54 2.70 -11.89
N ASN A 51 -18.67 2.39 -11.27
CA ASN A 51 -19.24 3.12 -10.14
C ASN A 51 -18.72 2.59 -8.80
N GLY A 52 -17.85 1.56 -8.82
CA GLY A 52 -17.31 0.89 -7.66
C GLY A 52 -18.25 -0.14 -7.04
N GLU A 53 -19.33 -0.51 -7.71
CA GLU A 53 -20.29 -1.48 -7.20
C GLU A 53 -19.90 -2.90 -7.61
N PHE A 54 -20.24 -3.87 -6.78
CA PHE A 54 -20.04 -5.29 -7.05
C PHE A 54 -21.25 -6.09 -6.61
N VAL A 55 -21.40 -7.27 -7.22
CA VAL A 55 -22.44 -8.26 -6.92
C VAL A 55 -21.76 -9.62 -6.91
N LEU A 56 -21.85 -10.35 -5.80
CA LEU A 56 -21.19 -11.63 -5.59
C LEU A 56 -22.08 -12.53 -4.74
N ASP A 57 -22.12 -13.82 -5.03
CA ASP A 57 -22.89 -14.74 -4.21
C ASP A 57 -22.07 -15.17 -2.97
N ALA A 58 -22.59 -14.91 -1.77
CA ALA A 58 -21.93 -15.22 -0.51
C ALA A 58 -22.95 -15.44 0.63
N ASN A 59 -22.62 -16.32 1.55
CA ASN A 59 -23.46 -16.63 2.70
C ASN A 59 -23.02 -15.87 3.97
N PRO A 60 -23.93 -15.61 4.92
CA PRO A 60 -23.56 -15.18 6.26
C PRO A 60 -22.52 -16.10 6.89
N GLY A 61 -21.39 -15.53 7.31
CA GLY A 61 -20.23 -16.25 7.84
C GLY A 61 -19.07 -16.35 6.85
N ASP A 62 -19.27 -16.08 5.56
CA ASP A 62 -18.20 -16.11 4.57
C ASP A 62 -17.25 -14.92 4.71
N GLU A 63 -15.98 -15.14 4.35
CA GLU A 63 -14.95 -14.10 4.31
C GLU A 63 -14.77 -13.56 2.89
N LEU A 64 -15.00 -12.26 2.71
CA LEU A 64 -14.75 -11.54 1.48
C LEU A 64 -13.41 -10.81 1.55
N ARG A 65 -12.60 -10.95 0.49
CA ARG A 65 -11.35 -10.23 0.31
C ARG A 65 -11.43 -9.27 -0.86
N PHE A 66 -10.95 -8.06 -0.64
CA PHE A 66 -10.91 -6.98 -1.62
C PHE A 66 -9.45 -6.68 -1.97
N ILE A 67 -9.10 -6.80 -3.25
CA ILE A 67 -7.74 -6.70 -3.75
C ILE A 67 -7.70 -5.74 -4.94
N LYS A 68 -6.77 -4.79 -4.90
CA LYS A 68 -6.46 -3.90 -6.03
C LYS A 68 -5.00 -3.48 -5.96
N GLU A 69 -4.36 -3.36 -7.12
CA GLU A 69 -2.98 -2.87 -7.21
C GLU A 69 -2.85 -1.44 -6.68
N GLY A 70 -1.83 -1.17 -5.85
CA GLY A 70 -1.63 0.12 -5.20
C GLY A 70 -2.55 0.38 -4.00
N TYR A 71 -3.31 -0.61 -3.54
CA TYR A 71 -4.18 -0.54 -2.37
C TYR A 71 -3.89 -1.68 -1.39
N GLU A 72 -4.13 -1.42 -0.12
CA GLU A 72 -4.08 -2.43 0.92
C GLU A 72 -5.23 -3.43 0.74
N ARG A 73 -4.92 -4.72 0.95
CA ARG A 73 -5.95 -5.76 0.96
C ARG A 73 -6.88 -5.54 2.15
N LYS A 74 -8.19 -5.56 1.90
CA LYS A 74 -9.20 -5.51 2.95
C LYS A 74 -9.93 -6.84 3.06
N VAL A 75 -10.26 -7.22 4.29
CA VAL A 75 -10.98 -8.46 4.62
C VAL A 75 -12.25 -8.09 5.38
N LEU A 76 -13.38 -8.70 5.04
CA LEU A 76 -14.67 -8.44 5.67
C LEU A 76 -15.46 -9.74 5.83
N LEU A 77 -16.04 -9.95 7.02
CA LEU A 77 -16.93 -11.08 7.29
C LEU A 77 -18.37 -10.70 6.93
N VAL A 78 -19.02 -11.50 6.08
CA VAL A 78 -20.44 -11.33 5.74
C VAL A 78 -21.27 -11.65 6.98
N ARG A 79 -22.07 -10.70 7.46
CA ARG A 79 -22.99 -10.92 8.58
C ARG A 79 -24.42 -11.10 8.10
N ASN A 80 -24.85 -10.23 7.20
CA ASN A 80 -26.20 -10.13 6.67
C ASN A 80 -26.13 -9.86 5.16
N ASN A 81 -27.27 -9.92 4.48
CA ASN A 81 -27.40 -9.56 3.06
C ASN A 81 -27.53 -8.05 2.81
N ASP A 82 -27.10 -7.23 3.75
CA ASP A 82 -27.16 -5.77 3.63
C ASP A 82 -26.10 -5.28 2.63
N GLN A 83 -26.35 -4.12 2.02
CA GLN A 83 -25.42 -3.51 1.09
C GLN A 83 -24.10 -3.15 1.80
N LEU A 84 -22.99 -3.73 1.35
CA LEU A 84 -21.68 -3.50 1.95
C LEU A 84 -21.05 -2.19 1.46
N VAL A 85 -20.56 -1.37 2.38
CA VAL A 85 -19.77 -0.16 2.05
C VAL A 85 -18.32 -0.39 2.46
N VAL A 86 -17.42 -0.40 1.49
CA VAL A 86 -16.02 -0.79 1.69
C VAL A 86 -15.09 0.34 1.28
N ASN A 87 -14.36 0.89 2.25
CA ASN A 87 -13.28 1.85 1.97
C ASN A 87 -11.91 1.14 1.90
N LEU A 88 -11.21 1.26 0.77
CA LEU A 88 -9.84 0.76 0.56
C LEU A 88 -8.82 1.87 0.83
N VAL A 89 -7.71 1.50 1.46
CA VAL A 89 -6.60 2.41 1.77
C VAL A 89 -5.54 2.28 0.67
N LYS A 90 -5.03 3.41 0.17
CA LYS A 90 -3.93 3.42 -0.80
C LYS A 90 -2.62 3.02 -0.11
N LEU A 91 -1.84 2.17 -0.75
CA LEU A 91 -0.48 1.87 -0.32
C LEU A 91 0.39 3.11 -0.59
N VAL A 92 0.78 3.81 0.47
CA VAL A 92 1.79 4.87 0.37
C VAL A 92 3.13 4.18 0.23
N THR A 93 3.77 4.33 -0.93
CA THR A 93 5.14 3.87 -1.14
C THR A 93 6.08 4.94 -0.61
N GLU A 94 6.92 4.59 0.35
CA GLU A 94 8.01 5.45 0.81
C GLU A 94 9.07 5.50 -0.28
N ILE A 95 9.33 6.69 -0.80
CA ILE A 95 10.42 6.92 -1.75
C ILE A 95 11.70 7.16 -0.95
N GLU A 96 12.74 6.37 -1.20
CA GLU A 96 14.05 6.62 -0.61
C GLU A 96 14.63 7.94 -1.15
N GLU A 97 15.21 8.77 -0.28
CA GLU A 97 15.88 10.01 -0.68
C GLU A 97 17.07 9.68 -1.58
N VAL A 98 16.98 10.09 -2.85
CA VAL A 98 18.10 9.96 -3.79
C VAL A 98 19.10 11.08 -3.51
N VAL A 99 20.19 10.74 -2.83
CA VAL A 99 21.37 11.62 -2.72
C VAL A 99 22.00 11.71 -4.11
N VAL A 100 21.69 12.78 -4.85
CA VAL A 100 22.32 13.07 -6.14
C VAL A 100 23.78 13.44 -5.88
N GLN A 101 24.67 12.46 -5.91
CA GLN A 101 26.10 12.72 -5.86
C GLN A 101 26.48 13.55 -7.09
N LYS A 102 27.07 14.72 -6.85
CA LYS A 102 27.48 15.65 -7.90
C LYS A 102 28.55 14.97 -8.75
N LYS A 103 28.17 14.56 -9.97
CA LYS A 103 29.07 13.89 -10.90
C LYS A 103 30.21 14.86 -11.26
N LEU A 104 31.45 14.45 -11.01
CA LEU A 104 32.63 15.21 -11.39
C LEU A 104 32.65 15.37 -12.91
N SER A 105 32.89 16.58 -13.39
CA SER A 105 32.94 16.90 -14.81
C SER A 105 34.21 16.36 -15.49
N GLY A 106 35.20 15.92 -14.70
CA GLY A 106 36.50 15.47 -15.19
C GLY A 106 37.49 16.63 -15.38
N ASN A 107 37.06 17.86 -15.11
CA ASN A 107 37.91 19.04 -15.12
C ASN A 107 38.19 19.49 -13.68
N LEU A 108 39.46 19.35 -13.27
CA LEU A 108 39.91 19.66 -11.92
C LEU A 108 39.62 21.10 -11.50
N ALA A 109 39.67 22.07 -12.41
CA ALA A 109 39.46 23.48 -12.08
C ALA A 109 38.01 23.78 -11.67
N THR A 110 37.05 23.14 -12.33
CA THR A 110 35.62 23.27 -12.03
C THR A 110 35.20 22.37 -10.87
N ASP A 111 35.83 21.20 -10.75
CA ASP A 111 35.49 20.19 -9.74
C ASP A 111 36.12 20.50 -8.37
N ALA A 112 37.25 21.22 -8.31
CA ALA A 112 37.90 21.58 -7.06
C ALA A 112 37.04 22.49 -6.16
N GLY A 113 36.16 23.32 -6.75
CA GLY A 113 35.22 24.17 -6.01
C GLY A 113 33.99 23.44 -5.47
N LEU A 114 33.78 22.17 -5.86
CA LEU A 114 32.65 21.35 -5.40
C LEU A 114 32.91 20.71 -4.03
N PHE A 115 34.17 20.69 -3.61
CA PHE A 115 34.56 20.17 -2.31
C PHE A 115 34.69 21.33 -1.31
N ASN A 116 34.13 21.15 -0.12
CA ASN A 116 34.24 22.10 0.98
C ASN A 116 35.71 22.47 1.25
N GLU A 117 35.95 23.70 1.73
CA GLU A 117 37.29 24.18 2.07
C GLU A 117 38.11 23.12 2.81
N ASN A 118 39.38 22.96 2.41
CA ASN A 118 40.25 21.92 2.96
C ASN A 118 40.17 21.94 4.50
N LYS A 119 39.73 20.82 5.10
CA LYS A 119 39.51 20.72 6.56
C LYS A 119 40.73 21.17 7.37
N LYS A 120 41.96 20.94 6.87
CA LYS A 120 43.19 21.40 7.52
C LYS A 120 43.35 22.92 7.48
N LYS A 121 42.96 23.56 6.38
CA LYS A 121 42.96 25.03 6.24
C LYS A 121 41.93 25.67 7.18
N VAL A 122 40.74 25.10 7.27
CA VAL A 122 39.68 25.57 8.18
C VAL A 122 40.11 25.42 9.64
N ALA A 123 40.66 24.27 10.02
CA ALA A 123 41.20 24.04 11.35
C ALA A 123 42.32 25.05 11.69
N LEU A 124 43.29 25.22 10.79
CA LEU A 124 44.37 26.19 10.97
C LEU A 124 43.85 27.62 11.15
N ASN A 125 42.89 28.06 10.32
CA ASN A 125 42.32 29.40 10.44
C ASN A 125 41.58 29.61 11.77
N ASN A 126 40.90 28.57 12.27
CA ASN A 126 40.25 28.61 13.58
C ASN A 126 41.28 28.69 14.70
N ASP A 127 42.36 27.90 14.64
CA ASP A 127 43.45 27.90 15.63
C ASP A 127 44.15 29.26 15.66
N LEU A 128 44.45 29.83 14.49
CA LEU A 128 45.03 31.17 14.37
C LEU A 128 44.10 32.23 14.96
N LYS A 129 42.80 32.15 14.69
CA LYS A 129 41.79 33.06 15.25
C LYS A 129 41.71 32.95 16.78
N VAL A 130 41.91 31.77 17.36
CA VAL A 130 42.01 31.57 18.80
C VAL A 130 43.30 32.20 19.34
N TYR A 131 44.44 31.93 18.70
CA TYR A 131 45.74 32.47 19.09
C TYR A 131 45.77 34.00 19.13
N PHE A 132 45.28 34.68 18.08
CA PHE A 132 45.25 36.14 18.02
C PHE A 132 44.28 36.81 19.01
N LYS A 133 43.37 36.04 19.63
CA LYS A 133 42.47 36.53 20.68
C LYS A 133 43.05 36.40 22.09
N LEU A 134 44.13 35.65 22.25
CA LEU A 134 44.78 35.48 23.55
C LEU A 134 45.57 36.77 23.89
N PRO A 135 45.49 37.25 25.14
CA PRO A 135 46.35 38.35 25.58
C PRO A 135 47.82 37.89 25.62
N SER A 136 48.72 38.81 25.31
CA SER A 136 50.18 38.57 25.20
C SER A 136 50.82 37.85 26.41
N SER A 137 50.21 37.93 27.59
CA SER A 137 50.71 37.33 28.83
C SER A 137 50.42 35.83 29.00
N ALA A 138 49.64 35.20 28.12
CA ALA A 138 49.18 33.82 28.29
C ALA A 138 50.07 32.74 27.62
N SER A 139 51.13 33.12 26.90
CA SER A 139 51.92 32.18 26.07
C SER A 139 53.20 31.63 26.72
N LEU A 140 53.50 31.96 27.98
CA LEU A 140 54.76 31.61 28.66
C LEU A 140 54.58 30.76 29.94
N MET A 141 53.53 29.95 30.04
CA MET A 141 53.42 28.89 31.05
C MET A 141 53.42 27.51 30.41
#